data_AF-A0A4Y9J4N3-F1
#
_entry.id   AF-A0A4Y9J4N3-F1
#
_cell.length_a   1.000
_cell.length_b   1.000
_cell.length_c   1.000
_cell.angle_alpha   90.00
_cell.angle_beta   90.00
_cell.angle_gamma   90.00
#
_symmetry.space_group_name_H-M   'P 1'
#
loop_
_entity.id
_entity.type
_entity.pdbx_description
1 polymer ?
#
loop_
_entity_poly.entity_id
_entity_poly.type
_entity_poly.pdbx_seq_one_letter_code
_entity_poly.pdbx_strand_id
1 'polypeptide(L)'
;MKKKNWLMMIGIICLIGGGVMVSQWQSEQFSLNGTTQKSPKEKQLEYLKAHEQEMFEYVHKRFPKIDSVQWDWDTLRVGGVSNGLFITSYNLAIRGKFNHIEDTWIGIDFHLEKETDIPNIKKMGMLNNPSILTPEGWRPYE
;
A
#
# COMPACT_ATOMS: atom_id res chain seq x y z
N MET A 1 -48.46 21.75 -7.09
CA MET A 1 -47.38 21.55 -6.10
C MET A 1 -48.04 21.59 -4.72
N LYS A 2 -48.04 20.57 -3.86
CA LYS A 2 -46.91 19.84 -3.28
C LYS A 2 -47.35 18.41 -2.90
N LYS A 3 -46.46 17.45 -3.18
CA LYS A 3 -46.49 16.04 -2.72
C LYS A 3 -46.14 15.95 -1.23
N LYS A 4 -46.45 14.80 -0.61
CA LYS A 4 -45.82 14.10 0.55
C LYS A 4 -46.93 13.55 1.48
N ASN A 5 -46.96 12.31 1.97
CA ASN A 5 -46.09 11.14 1.90
C ASN A 5 -46.98 9.91 2.19
N TRP A 6 -46.99 8.90 1.32
CA TRP A 6 -47.49 7.56 1.62
C TRP A 6 -46.26 6.65 1.68
N LEU A 7 -46.07 5.93 2.79
CA LEU A 7 -45.32 4.67 2.98
C LEU A 7 -45.15 4.50 4.50
N MET A 8 -46.14 3.97 5.19
CA MET A 8 -46.31 2.53 5.51
C MET A 8 -45.05 1.87 6.07
N MET A 9 -45.19 1.49 7.33
CA MET A 9 -44.36 0.65 8.18
C MET A 9 -44.37 -0.82 7.68
N ILE A 10 -43.42 -1.63 8.19
CA ILE A 10 -43.30 -3.11 8.15
C ILE A 10 -42.45 -3.64 6.96
N GLY A 11 -41.46 -4.53 7.14
CA GLY A 11 -41.10 -5.33 8.30
C GLY A 11 -39.75 -6.07 8.16
N ILE A 12 -39.36 -6.62 9.29
CA ILE A 12 -38.20 -7.49 9.55
C ILE A 12 -38.31 -8.83 8.78
N ILE A 13 -37.16 -9.50 8.60
CA ILE A 13 -36.89 -10.91 8.19
C ILE A 13 -36.40 -10.98 6.72
N CYS A 14 -35.18 -11.42 6.39
CA CYS A 14 -34.64 -12.77 6.63
C CYS A 14 -33.13 -12.79 6.94
N LEU A 15 -32.79 -13.49 8.03
CA LEU A 15 -31.53 -14.21 8.19
C LEU A 15 -31.55 -15.49 7.33
N ILE A 16 -30.35 -16.01 7.09
CA ILE A 16 -29.95 -17.37 6.66
C ILE A 16 -29.72 -17.55 5.15
N GLY A 17 -28.45 -17.72 4.79
CA GLY A 17 -28.06 -18.54 3.63
C GLY A 17 -26.67 -18.27 3.06
N GLY A 18 -25.63 -18.90 3.59
CA GLY A 18 -24.36 -19.08 2.88
C GLY A 18 -23.20 -18.21 3.37
N GLY A 19 -22.26 -18.84 4.07
CA GLY A 19 -20.99 -18.21 4.43
C GLY A 19 -20.20 -17.83 3.18
N VAL A 20 -20.16 -16.52 2.89
CA VAL A 20 -19.09 -15.90 2.14
C VAL A 20 -18.36 -15.05 3.15
N MET A 21 -17.12 -15.41 3.47
CA MET A 21 -16.24 -14.53 4.24
C MET A 21 -15.90 -13.34 3.34
N VAL A 22 -16.77 -12.34 3.34
CA VAL A 22 -16.47 -11.02 2.78
C VAL A 22 -15.70 -10.26 3.87
N SER A 23 -14.38 -10.45 3.92
CA SER A 23 -13.47 -9.64 4.74
C SER A 23 -13.15 -8.27 4.11
N GLN A 24 -13.99 -7.78 3.18
CA GLN A 24 -13.81 -6.50 2.49
C GLN A 24 -14.81 -5.39 2.90
N TRP A 25 -15.60 -5.59 3.97
CA TRP A 25 -16.70 -4.68 4.36
C TRP A 25 -16.60 -4.10 5.79
N GLN A 26 -15.40 -3.83 6.30
CA GLN A 26 -15.23 -3.11 7.59
C GLN A 26 -14.19 -1.97 7.53
N SER A 27 -14.35 -1.07 6.56
CA SER A 27 -13.75 0.27 6.71
C SER A 27 -14.69 1.42 6.33
N GLU A 28 -15.99 1.24 6.47
CA GLU A 28 -16.88 2.39 6.63
C GLU A 28 -16.64 2.99 8.02
N GLN A 29 -15.66 3.90 8.09
CA GLN A 29 -15.40 4.74 9.25
C GLN A 29 -16.62 5.67 9.43
N PHE A 30 -17.59 5.24 10.23
CA PHE A 30 -18.63 6.12 10.73
C PHE A 30 -17.97 7.21 11.59
N SER A 31 -17.81 8.40 11.01
CA SER A 31 -17.42 9.61 11.73
C SER A 31 -18.67 10.30 12.27
N LEU A 32 -18.82 10.32 13.59
CA LEU A 32 -19.92 11.02 14.26
C LEU A 32 -19.82 12.55 14.14
N ASN A 33 -18.72 13.10 13.59
CA ASN A 33 -18.40 14.54 13.56
C ASN A 33 -18.04 15.11 12.17
N GLY A 34 -18.39 14.44 11.06
CA GLY A 34 -18.24 15.01 9.71
C GLY A 34 -16.81 15.14 9.16
N THR A 35 -15.82 14.57 9.85
CA THR A 35 -14.44 14.45 9.34
C THR A 35 -14.21 13.03 8.85
N THR A 36 -14.03 12.85 7.54
CA THR A 36 -13.68 11.55 6.96
C THR A 36 -12.28 11.17 7.44
N GLN A 37 -12.19 10.11 8.26
CA GLN A 37 -10.91 9.61 8.73
C GLN A 37 -10.16 8.95 7.56
N LYS A 38 -8.92 9.38 7.30
CA LYS A 38 -8.02 8.74 6.31
C LYS A 38 -7.90 7.24 6.61
N SER A 39 -8.00 6.42 5.58
CA SER A 39 -7.69 4.99 5.62
C SER A 39 -6.24 4.75 6.04
N PRO A 40 -5.91 3.57 6.61
CA PRO A 40 -4.53 3.24 6.95
C PRO A 40 -3.56 3.37 5.77
N LYS A 41 -3.98 2.94 4.57
CA LYS A 41 -3.17 3.03 3.34
C LYS A 41 -2.86 4.48 2.95
N GLU A 42 -3.82 5.39 3.11
CA GLU A 42 -3.59 6.82 2.85
C GLU A 42 -2.57 7.42 3.82
N LYS A 43 -2.63 7.05 5.11
CA LYS A 43 -1.66 7.49 6.11
C LYS A 43 -0.26 6.94 5.84
N GLN A 44 -0.17 5.66 5.42
CA GLN A 44 1.09 5.05 5.00
C GLN A 44 1.67 5.76 3.77
N LEU A 45 0.85 6.05 2.76
CA LEU A 45 1.28 6.79 1.57
C LEU A 45 1.79 8.19 1.90
N GLU A 46 1.06 8.92 2.75
CA GLU A 46 1.46 10.25 3.22
C GLU A 46 2.79 10.22 3.97
N TYR A 47 3.00 9.21 4.82
CA TYR A 47 4.28 9.00 5.49
C TYR A 47 5.41 8.79 4.49
N LEU A 48 5.25 7.93 3.49
CA LEU A 48 6.29 7.68 2.49
C LEU A 48 6.63 8.93 1.67
N LYS A 49 5.62 9.69 1.24
CA LYS A 49 5.83 10.97 0.55
C LYS A 49 6.60 11.96 1.41
N ALA A 50 6.32 12.03 2.70
CA ALA A 50 7.05 12.89 3.63
C ALA A 50 8.52 12.47 3.84
N HIS A 51 8.85 11.20 3.60
CA HIS A 51 10.19 10.62 3.78
C HIS A 51 10.84 10.25 2.44
N GLU A 52 10.41 10.86 1.33
CA GLU A 52 10.91 10.56 -0.02
C GLU A 52 12.42 10.76 -0.15
N GLN A 53 12.95 11.84 0.46
CA GLN A 53 14.38 12.12 0.48
C GLN A 53 15.16 11.05 1.24
N GLU A 54 14.70 10.62 2.41
CA GLU A 54 15.38 9.58 3.19
C GLU A 54 15.37 8.22 2.47
N MET A 55 14.27 7.90 1.77
CA MET A 55 14.22 6.71 0.91
C MET A 55 15.24 6.81 -0.24
N PHE A 56 15.36 7.97 -0.88
CA PHE A 56 16.36 8.19 -1.93
C PHE A 56 17.79 8.08 -1.39
N GLU A 57 18.11 8.71 -0.25
CA GLU A 57 19.43 8.63 0.37
C GLU A 57 19.83 7.19 0.70
N TYR A 58 18.87 6.36 1.15
CA TYR A 58 19.11 4.94 1.39
C TYR A 58 19.42 4.15 0.11
N VAL A 59 18.72 4.45 -0.99
CA VAL A 59 19.00 3.88 -2.31
C VAL A 59 20.37 4.32 -2.79
N HIS A 60 20.64 5.63 -2.81
CA HIS A 60 21.88 6.21 -3.31
C HIS A 60 23.11 5.68 -2.53
N LYS A 61 22.99 5.52 -1.20
CA LYS A 61 24.04 4.92 -0.38
C LYS A 61 24.42 3.49 -0.81
N ARG A 62 23.47 2.70 -1.31
CA ARG A 62 23.69 1.30 -1.74
C ARG A 62 24.02 1.20 -3.22
N PHE A 63 23.46 2.08 -4.03
CA PHE A 63 23.58 2.11 -5.48
C PHE A 63 23.98 3.53 -5.90
N PRO A 64 25.26 3.92 -5.77
CA PRO A 64 25.70 5.29 -6.01
C PRO A 64 25.52 5.79 -7.46
N LYS A 65 25.27 4.89 -8.41
CA LYS A 65 24.93 5.24 -9.81
C LYS A 65 23.45 5.60 -10.01
N ILE A 66 22.62 5.44 -8.98
CA ILE A 66 21.24 5.90 -8.99
C ILE A 66 21.20 7.33 -8.44
N ASP A 67 21.04 8.29 -9.34
CA ASP A 67 21.05 9.72 -9.06
C ASP A 67 19.64 10.29 -8.84
N SER A 68 18.60 9.57 -9.24
CA SER A 68 17.21 9.93 -8.96
C SER A 68 16.31 8.70 -8.92
N VAL A 69 15.23 8.77 -8.16
CA VAL A 69 14.16 7.76 -8.14
C VAL A 69 12.82 8.44 -8.39
N GLN A 70 12.02 7.86 -9.27
CA GLN A 70 10.64 8.27 -9.57
C GLN A 70 9.71 7.23 -8.97
N TRP A 71 9.18 7.49 -7.78
CA TRP A 71 8.28 6.56 -7.10
C TRP A 71 6.92 6.51 -7.78
N ASP A 72 6.45 5.29 -8.04
CA ASP A 72 5.09 5.03 -8.50
C ASP A 72 4.20 4.79 -7.28
N TRP A 73 3.60 5.88 -6.79
CA TRP A 73 2.75 5.88 -5.60
C TRP A 73 1.54 4.96 -5.70
N ASP A 74 1.06 4.67 -6.92
CA ASP A 74 -0.08 3.79 -7.16
C ASP A 74 0.28 2.31 -6.95
N THR A 75 1.58 1.97 -6.96
CA THR A 75 2.08 0.62 -6.68
C THR A 75 2.16 0.29 -5.19
N LEU A 76 1.86 1.25 -4.30
CA LEU A 76 1.86 1.02 -2.86
C LEU A 76 0.93 -0.14 -2.52
N ARG A 77 1.50 -1.16 -1.88
CA ARG A 77 0.78 -2.36 -1.43
C ARG A 77 1.24 -2.78 -0.05
N VAL A 78 0.32 -3.35 0.71
CA VAL A 78 0.62 -4.05 1.96
C VAL A 78 0.17 -5.50 1.79
N GLY A 79 1.09 -6.44 1.96
CA GLY A 79 0.81 -7.87 1.81
C GLY A 79 1.16 -8.63 3.07
N GLY A 80 0.30 -9.57 3.47
CA GLY A 80 0.58 -10.45 4.60
C GLY A 80 1.75 -11.39 4.31
N VAL A 81 2.65 -11.54 5.29
CA VAL A 81 3.75 -12.50 5.28
C VAL A 81 3.33 -13.72 6.10
N SER A 82 3.19 -14.86 5.43
CA SER A 82 2.69 -16.11 6.01
C SER A 82 3.81 -17.09 6.31
N ASN A 83 3.65 -17.85 7.40
CA ASN A 83 4.49 -19.03 7.69
C ASN A 83 3.91 -20.34 7.13
N GLY A 84 2.94 -20.25 6.22
CA GLY A 84 2.22 -21.38 5.63
C GLY A 84 0.86 -21.66 6.28
N LEU A 85 0.67 -21.30 7.55
CA LEU A 85 -0.60 -21.51 8.27
C LEU A 85 -1.26 -20.20 8.69
N PHE A 86 -0.47 -19.23 9.14
CA PHE A 86 -0.96 -17.93 9.61
C PHE A 86 -0.18 -16.79 8.98
N ILE A 87 -0.85 -15.64 8.81
CA ILE A 87 -0.17 -14.36 8.58
C ILE A 87 0.52 -13.98 9.89
N THR A 88 1.82 -13.81 9.83
CA THR A 88 2.68 -13.53 11.00
C THR A 88 3.14 -12.09 11.06
N SER A 89 3.12 -11.39 9.93
CA SER A 89 3.47 -9.98 9.78
C SER A 89 2.99 -9.46 8.43
N TYR A 90 3.31 -8.23 8.09
CA TYR A 90 2.97 -7.62 6.82
C TYR A 90 4.21 -6.96 6.19
N ASN A 91 4.22 -6.88 4.87
CA ASN A 91 5.22 -6.15 4.10
C ASN A 91 4.52 -5.05 3.32
N LEU A 92 4.87 -3.80 3.62
CA LEU A 92 4.55 -2.67 2.77
C LEU A 92 5.62 -2.57 1.69
N ALA A 93 5.23 -2.44 0.43
CA ALA A 93 6.15 -2.27 -0.68
C ALA A 93 5.68 -1.16 -1.62
N ILE A 94 6.64 -0.41 -2.15
CA ILE A 94 6.43 0.58 -3.22
C ILE A 94 7.50 0.39 -4.30
N ARG A 95 7.13 0.63 -5.55
CA ARG A 95 8.01 0.53 -6.71
C ARG A 95 8.33 1.90 -7.28
N GLY A 96 9.40 1.97 -8.05
CA GLY A 96 9.75 3.15 -8.81
C GLY A 96 10.58 2.82 -10.04
N LYS A 97 10.86 3.87 -10.80
CA LYS A 97 11.90 3.94 -11.83
C LYS A 97 13.07 4.77 -11.29
N PHE A 98 14.22 4.71 -11.95
CA PHE A 98 15.36 5.54 -11.55
C PHE A 98 16.07 6.13 -12.76
N ASN A 99 16.81 7.21 -12.51
CA ASN A 99 17.58 7.95 -13.52
C ASN A 99 16.76 8.40 -14.74
N HIS A 100 15.43 8.53 -14.59
CA HIS A 100 14.51 8.83 -15.70
C HIS A 100 14.53 7.79 -16.84
N ILE A 101 14.85 6.54 -16.52
CA ILE A 101 14.87 5.43 -17.48
C ILE A 101 13.62 4.57 -17.26
N GLU A 102 12.72 4.55 -18.24
CA GLU A 102 11.46 3.81 -18.18
C GLU A 102 11.66 2.30 -18.00
N ASP A 103 12.73 1.74 -18.56
CA ASP A 103 13.05 0.32 -18.53
C ASP A 103 13.77 -0.12 -17.25
N THR A 104 13.67 0.66 -16.17
CA THR A 104 14.24 0.31 -14.87
C THR A 104 13.20 -0.23 -13.90
N TRP A 105 13.66 -0.85 -12.82
CA TRP A 105 12.79 -1.24 -11.71
C TRP A 105 13.56 -1.13 -10.40
N ILE A 106 12.92 -0.53 -9.40
CA ILE A 106 13.39 -0.54 -8.02
C ILE A 106 12.19 -0.75 -7.10
N GLY A 107 12.42 -1.46 -5.98
CA GLY A 107 11.42 -1.65 -4.93
C GLY A 107 12.03 -1.39 -3.56
N ILE A 108 11.27 -0.70 -2.70
CA ILE A 108 11.56 -0.55 -1.27
C ILE A 108 10.47 -1.26 -0.49
N ASP A 109 10.88 -1.94 0.58
CA ASP A 109 10.06 -2.79 1.42
C ASP A 109 10.17 -2.35 2.89
N PHE A 110 9.07 -2.49 3.63
CA PHE A 110 9.00 -2.23 5.06
C PHE A 110 8.27 -3.38 5.76
N HIS A 111 8.92 -3.94 6.78
CA HIS A 111 8.26 -4.87 7.68
C HIS A 111 7.31 -4.13 8.62
N LEU A 112 6.09 -4.63 8.73
CA LEU A 112 5.04 -4.15 9.63
C LEU A 112 4.55 -5.29 10.52
N GLU A 113 4.27 -4.99 11.79
CA GLU A 113 3.66 -5.96 12.71
C GLU A 113 2.17 -6.14 12.39
N LYS A 114 1.48 -5.06 12.02
CA LYS A 114 0.09 -5.05 11.57
C LYS A 114 -0.06 -4.36 10.21
N GLU A 115 -1.07 -4.77 9.45
CA GLU A 115 -1.36 -4.21 8.12
C GLU A 115 -1.51 -2.68 8.12
N THR A 116 -2.03 -2.14 9.23
CA THR A 116 -2.40 -0.74 9.39
C THR A 116 -1.31 0.11 10.05
N ASP A 117 -0.16 -0.48 10.40
CA ASP A 117 0.94 0.23 11.03
C ASP A 117 1.60 1.20 10.04
N ILE A 118 2.11 2.32 10.57
CA ILE A 118 2.94 3.24 9.81
C ILE A 118 4.35 2.65 9.67
N PRO A 119 4.95 2.62 8.47
CA PRO A 119 6.30 2.11 8.30
C PRO A 119 7.31 2.95 9.09
N ASN A 120 8.46 2.37 9.39
CA ASN A 120 9.57 3.07 10.02
C ASN A 120 10.71 3.21 9.01
N ILE A 121 11.07 4.45 8.66
CA ILE A 121 12.12 4.75 7.68
C ILE A 121 13.44 4.03 8.00
N LYS A 122 13.79 3.86 9.28
CA LYS A 122 15.02 3.19 9.70
C LYS A 122 15.01 1.67 9.50
N LYS A 123 13.83 1.08 9.27
CA LYS A 123 13.63 -0.35 9.02
C LYS A 123 13.34 -0.65 7.55
N MET A 124 13.56 0.31 6.64
CA MET A 124 13.41 0.09 5.22
C MET A 124 14.44 -0.94 4.70
N GLY A 125 13.99 -1.74 3.73
CA GLY A 125 14.75 -2.79 3.09
C GLY A 125 14.50 -2.81 1.59
N MET A 126 15.21 -3.70 0.89
CA MET A 126 14.97 -4.01 -0.51
C MET A 126 15.02 -5.52 -0.66
N LEU A 127 13.91 -6.13 -1.09
CA LEU A 127 13.89 -7.57 -1.35
C LEU A 127 14.76 -7.94 -2.55
N ASN A 128 14.82 -7.07 -3.56
CA ASN A 128 15.60 -7.26 -4.77
C ASN A 128 16.45 -6.03 -5.06
N ASN A 129 17.62 -6.25 -5.67
CA ASN A 129 18.44 -5.15 -6.20
C ASN A 129 17.69 -4.41 -7.34
N PRO A 130 18.00 -3.13 -7.57
CA PRO A 130 17.55 -2.41 -8.74
C PRO A 130 17.94 -3.13 -10.02
N SER A 131 17.09 -3.06 -11.03
CA SER A 131 17.28 -3.75 -12.30
C SER A 131 16.93 -2.87 -13.49
N ILE A 132 17.48 -3.24 -14.65
CA ILE A 132 17.19 -2.65 -15.95
C ILE A 132 16.79 -3.75 -16.93
N LEU A 133 15.79 -3.48 -17.77
CA LEU A 133 15.33 -4.36 -18.82
C LEU A 133 16.26 -4.23 -20.03
N THR A 134 16.77 -5.36 -20.48
CA THR A 134 17.63 -5.52 -21.67
C THR A 134 16.93 -6.45 -22.68
N PRO A 135 17.40 -6.55 -23.94
CA PRO A 135 16.89 -7.55 -24.88
C PRO A 135 16.93 -8.98 -24.34
N GLU A 136 17.87 -9.29 -23.44
CA GLU A 136 18.01 -10.58 -22.77
C GLU A 136 17.17 -10.71 -21.48
N GLY A 137 16.35 -9.71 -21.15
CA GLY A 137 15.50 -9.65 -19.97
C GLY A 137 16.01 -8.71 -18.87
N TRP A 138 15.44 -8.83 -17.67
CA TRP A 138 15.82 -8.02 -16.51
C TRP A 138 17.21 -8.41 -16.00
N ARG A 139 18.10 -7.42 -15.86
CA ARG A 139 19.45 -7.58 -15.31
C ARG A 139 19.64 -6.66 -14.11
N PRO A 140 20.44 -7.04 -13.10
CA PRO A 140 20.83 -6.11 -12.04
C PRO A 140 21.44 -4.84 -12.63
N TYR A 141 21.11 -3.69 -12.05
CA TYR A 141 21.72 -2.42 -12.41
C TYR A 141 22.98 -2.24 -11.56
N GLU A 142 24.13 -2.37 -12.21
CA GLU A 142 25.46 -2.27 -11.59
C GLU A 142 26.04 -0.86 -11.66
#